data_AF-A0A538RIT2-F1
#
_entry.id   AF-A0A538RIT2-F1
#
_cell.length_a   1.000
_cell.length_b   1.000
_cell.length_c   1.000
_cell.angle_alpha   90.00
_cell.angle_beta   90.00
_cell.angle_gamma   90.00
#
_symmetry.space_group_name_H-M   'P 1'
#
loop_
_entity.id
_entity.type
_entity.pdbx_description
1 polymer ?
#
loop_
_entity_poly.entity_id
_entity_poly.type
_entity_poly.pdbx_seq_one_letter_code
_entity_poly.pdbx_strand_id
1 'polypeptide(L)'
;MRASEPKPAGRDAPDNVARGELVFWSTVGGVYTAANLCVIADCNSQRTSATMYTLGIGGALAASLVLSRNGIAQGEAQLYNSAQTWGIWNGLAFNNGFASDSGEAAVALASQGGGLLAGIGLWRTWHPTQGDVALTNSFLLWSTVLALWGHIAARSDPTLREVVAIGDVGIVLGALTSTRVKMSRGRTLLIDVGGVLGILGGGLVAVGLKDESATGFALLIGTSLGLGIAAAATTNWDAPPVVVTPTRLTGASGASVWGVSAAFGF
;
A
#
# COMPACT_ATOMS: atom_id res chain seq x y z
N MET A 1 -9.03 19.03 -26.39
CA MET A 1 -9.02 18.25 -25.13
C MET A 1 -8.25 19.09 -24.12
N ARG A 2 -8.92 19.63 -23.09
CA ARG A 2 -8.22 20.39 -22.04
C ARG A 2 -7.50 19.37 -21.17
N ALA A 3 -6.16 19.45 -21.12
CA ALA A 3 -5.39 18.73 -20.13
C ALA A 3 -5.92 19.14 -18.75
N SER A 4 -6.49 18.19 -18.01
CA SER A 4 -6.96 18.40 -16.65
C SER A 4 -5.77 18.82 -15.79
N GLU A 5 -5.88 19.97 -15.14
CA GLU A 5 -4.91 20.43 -14.14
C GLU A 5 -4.66 19.32 -13.11
N PRO A 6 -3.39 19.03 -12.77
CA PRO A 6 -3.09 18.18 -11.62
C PRO A 6 -3.52 18.95 -10.37
N LYS A 7 -4.65 18.53 -9.77
CA LYS A 7 -5.11 19.07 -8.50
C LYS A 7 -4.07 18.72 -7.42
N PRO A 8 -3.70 19.67 -6.54
CA PRO A 8 -2.99 19.33 -5.31
C PRO A 8 -3.80 18.29 -4.51
N ALA A 9 -3.13 17.55 -3.62
CA ALA A 9 -3.64 16.42 -2.83
C ALA A 9 -4.84 16.78 -1.91
N GLY A 10 -5.97 17.12 -2.50
CA GLY A 10 -7.26 17.26 -1.86
C GLY A 10 -7.86 15.88 -1.59
N ARG A 11 -8.87 15.84 -0.71
CA ARG A 11 -9.62 14.62 -0.40
C ARG A 11 -10.07 13.92 -1.69
N ASP A 12 -9.75 12.64 -1.81
CA ASP A 12 -10.09 11.85 -3.00
C ASP A 12 -11.60 11.83 -3.18
N ALA A 13 -12.07 12.21 -4.37
CA ALA A 13 -13.48 12.07 -4.71
C ALA A 13 -13.82 10.59 -4.87
N PRO A 14 -15.06 10.17 -4.59
CA PRO A 14 -15.50 8.82 -4.89
C PRO A 14 -15.37 8.51 -6.39
N ASP A 15 -14.83 7.34 -6.72
CA ASP A 15 -14.72 6.88 -8.11
C ASP A 15 -14.98 5.36 -8.26
N ASN A 16 -15.22 4.92 -9.50
CA ASN A 16 -15.53 3.53 -9.79
C ASN A 16 -14.32 2.60 -9.77
N VAL A 17 -13.10 3.15 -9.91
CA VAL A 17 -11.85 2.38 -9.85
C VAL A 17 -11.58 1.98 -8.41
N ALA A 18 -11.71 2.91 -7.47
CA ALA A 18 -11.65 2.69 -6.02
C ALA A 18 -12.67 1.64 -5.59
N ARG A 19 -13.90 1.72 -6.13
CA ARG A 19 -14.94 0.73 -5.87
C ARG A 19 -14.56 -0.65 -6.40
N GLY A 20 -14.05 -0.73 -7.63
CA GLY A 20 -13.58 -1.99 -8.21
C GLY A 20 -12.43 -2.61 -7.41
N GLU A 21 -11.47 -1.77 -6.98
CA GLU A 21 -10.33 -2.19 -6.15
C GLU A 21 -10.80 -2.73 -4.79
N LEU A 22 -11.70 -2.04 -4.10
CA LEU A 22 -12.31 -2.53 -2.84
C LEU A 22 -12.99 -3.89 -3.05
N VAL A 23 -13.82 -4.01 -4.09
CA VAL A 23 -14.57 -5.24 -4.37
C VAL A 23 -13.63 -6.41 -4.63
N PHE A 24 -12.60 -6.20 -5.45
CA PHE A 24 -11.60 -7.23 -5.75
C PHE A 24 -10.90 -7.71 -4.49
N TRP A 25 -10.33 -6.80 -3.70
CA TRP A 25 -9.56 -7.17 -2.50
C TRP A 25 -10.43 -7.71 -1.38
N SER A 26 -11.65 -7.19 -1.20
CA SER A 26 -12.63 -7.77 -0.27
C SER A 26 -12.96 -9.22 -0.64
N THR A 27 -13.11 -9.51 -1.93
CA THR A 27 -13.39 -10.86 -2.43
C THR A 27 -12.22 -11.81 -2.17
N VAL A 28 -10.98 -11.35 -2.40
CA VAL A 28 -9.76 -12.10 -2.01
C VAL A 28 -9.71 -12.34 -0.50
N GLY A 29 -10.02 -11.32 0.30
CA GLY A 29 -10.14 -11.44 1.76
C GLY A 29 -11.19 -12.49 2.18
N GLY A 30 -12.28 -12.61 1.42
CA GLY A 30 -13.31 -13.64 1.60
C GLY A 30 -12.81 -15.08 1.42
N VAL A 31 -11.76 -15.29 0.60
CA VAL A 31 -11.08 -16.61 0.48
C VAL A 31 -10.41 -16.97 1.81
N TYR A 32 -9.70 -16.03 2.42
CA TYR A 32 -9.05 -16.23 3.71
C TYR A 32 -10.08 -16.46 4.83
N THR A 33 -11.17 -15.68 4.83
CA THR A 33 -12.28 -15.88 5.78
C THR A 33 -12.89 -17.27 5.61
N ALA A 34 -13.17 -17.69 4.38
CA ALA A 34 -13.74 -19.02 4.11
C ALA A 34 -12.82 -20.17 4.55
N ALA A 35 -11.51 -20.05 4.31
CA ALA A 35 -10.53 -21.05 4.74
C ALA A 35 -10.57 -21.26 6.26
N ASN A 36 -10.52 -20.18 7.03
CA ASN A 36 -10.58 -20.24 8.50
C ASN A 36 -11.95 -20.69 9.01
N LEU A 37 -13.05 -20.25 8.38
CA LEU A 37 -14.39 -20.75 8.73
C LEU A 37 -14.52 -22.25 8.47
N CYS A 38 -13.84 -22.79 7.45
CA CYS A 38 -13.81 -24.23 7.21
C CYS A 38 -13.09 -25.01 8.31
N VAL A 39 -11.99 -24.47 8.82
CA VAL A 39 -11.25 -25.05 9.95
C VAL A 39 -12.14 -25.06 11.20
N ILE A 40 -12.86 -23.96 11.47
CA ILE A 40 -13.79 -23.87 12.62
C ILE A 40 -14.96 -24.84 12.46
N ALA A 41 -15.52 -24.96 11.26
CA ALA A 41 -16.68 -25.81 10.98
C ALA A 41 -16.32 -27.28 10.70
N ASP A 42 -15.05 -27.65 10.83
CA ASP A 42 -14.52 -28.98 10.55
C ASP A 42 -15.00 -29.54 9.19
N CYS A 43 -14.67 -28.80 8.12
CA CYS A 43 -15.03 -29.14 6.74
C CYS A 43 -14.37 -30.45 6.26
N ASN A 44 -15.01 -31.58 6.54
CA ASN A 44 -14.50 -32.91 6.17
C ASN A 44 -14.88 -33.38 4.75
N SER A 45 -15.62 -32.57 3.97
CA SER A 45 -16.06 -32.93 2.62
C SER A 45 -15.86 -31.81 1.62
N GLN A 46 -15.67 -32.16 0.34
CA GLN A 46 -15.59 -31.17 -0.75
C GLN A 46 -16.85 -30.29 -0.82
N ARG A 47 -18.03 -30.85 -0.49
CA ARG A 47 -19.30 -30.13 -0.48
C ARG A 47 -19.36 -29.06 0.61
N THR A 48 -18.93 -29.41 1.83
CA THR A 48 -18.87 -28.45 2.95
C THR A 48 -17.85 -27.35 2.66
N SER A 49 -16.69 -27.70 2.10
CA SER A 49 -15.67 -26.72 1.72
C SER A 49 -16.17 -25.79 0.62
N ALA A 50 -16.74 -26.33 -0.46
CA ALA A 50 -17.32 -25.51 -1.53
C ALA A 50 -18.42 -24.57 -1.02
N THR A 51 -19.22 -25.02 -0.07
CA THR A 51 -20.25 -24.18 0.57
C THR A 51 -19.61 -23.03 1.33
N MET A 52 -18.60 -23.29 2.16
CA MET A 52 -17.91 -22.23 2.93
C MET A 52 -17.19 -21.23 2.03
N TYR A 53 -16.51 -21.68 0.97
CA TYR A 53 -15.90 -20.78 0.00
C TYR A 53 -16.93 -19.95 -0.77
N THR A 54 -18.06 -20.55 -1.17
CA THR A 54 -19.14 -19.81 -1.83
C THR A 54 -19.71 -18.74 -0.91
N LEU A 55 -19.93 -19.06 0.37
CA LEU A 55 -20.45 -18.11 1.36
C LEU A 55 -19.43 -17.01 1.69
N GLY A 56 -18.15 -17.34 1.89
CA GLY A 56 -17.11 -16.37 2.23
C GLY A 56 -16.79 -15.44 1.06
N ILE A 57 -16.50 -15.99 -0.12
CA ILE A 57 -16.17 -15.21 -1.33
C ILE A 57 -17.42 -14.44 -1.80
N GLY A 58 -18.55 -15.12 -1.93
CA GLY A 58 -19.81 -14.51 -2.38
C GLY A 58 -20.36 -13.48 -1.39
N GLY A 59 -20.24 -13.76 -0.09
CA GLY A 59 -20.60 -12.83 0.98
C GLY A 59 -19.74 -11.58 0.97
N ALA A 60 -18.42 -11.71 0.83
CA ALA A 60 -17.52 -10.56 0.75
C ALA A 60 -17.74 -9.72 -0.52
N LEU A 61 -17.96 -10.36 -1.67
CA LEU A 61 -18.35 -9.70 -2.92
C LEU A 61 -19.68 -8.94 -2.76
N ALA A 62 -20.72 -9.58 -2.24
CA ALA A 62 -22.02 -8.96 -2.04
C ALA A 62 -21.94 -7.79 -1.05
N ALA A 63 -21.27 -7.99 0.09
CA ALA A 63 -21.08 -6.94 1.10
C ALA A 63 -20.33 -5.74 0.52
N SER A 64 -19.21 -5.97 -0.16
CA SER A 64 -18.43 -4.87 -0.77
C SER A 64 -19.22 -4.11 -1.83
N LEU A 65 -19.99 -4.80 -2.69
CA LEU A 65 -20.86 -4.15 -3.69
C LEU A 65 -21.97 -3.30 -3.06
N VAL A 66 -22.61 -3.80 -1.99
CA VAL A 66 -23.71 -3.12 -1.28
C VAL A 66 -23.19 -1.93 -0.47
N LEU A 67 -22.11 -2.13 0.29
CA LEU A 67 -21.56 -1.10 1.18
C LEU A 67 -20.90 0.04 0.39
N SER A 68 -20.35 -0.23 -0.79
CA SER A 68 -19.74 0.78 -1.67
C SER A 68 -20.71 1.45 -2.64
N ARG A 69 -22.03 1.19 -2.56
CA ARG A 69 -23.02 1.70 -3.52
C ARG A 69 -23.10 3.22 -3.62
N ASN A 70 -22.75 3.92 -2.54
CA ASN A 70 -22.76 5.38 -2.47
C ASN A 70 -21.45 6.02 -2.95
N GLY A 71 -20.58 5.23 -3.57
CA GLY A 71 -19.21 5.62 -3.90
C GLY A 71 -18.25 5.37 -2.74
N ILE A 72 -16.98 5.17 -3.07
CA ILE A 72 -15.88 5.06 -2.12
C ILE A 72 -14.71 5.89 -2.63
N ALA A 73 -14.09 6.65 -1.74
CA ALA A 73 -12.88 7.40 -2.07
C ALA A 73 -11.71 6.43 -2.29
N GLN A 74 -10.77 6.79 -3.16
CA GLN A 74 -9.64 5.91 -3.46
C GLN A 74 -8.73 5.66 -2.25
N GLY A 75 -8.47 6.67 -1.41
CA GLY A 75 -7.77 6.48 -0.13
C GLY A 75 -8.53 5.59 0.85
N GLU A 76 -9.87 5.66 0.87
CA GLU A 76 -10.72 4.82 1.71
C GLU A 76 -10.63 3.34 1.31
N ALA A 77 -10.79 3.05 0.01
CA ALA A 77 -10.69 1.70 -0.52
C ALA A 77 -9.33 1.08 -0.22
N GLN A 78 -8.25 1.83 -0.45
CA GLN A 78 -6.89 1.36 -0.17
C GLN A 78 -6.67 1.12 1.32
N LEU A 79 -7.16 2.00 2.19
CA LEU A 79 -7.00 1.83 3.63
C LEU A 79 -7.70 0.56 4.12
N TYR A 80 -8.92 0.28 3.67
CA TYR A 80 -9.65 -0.93 4.05
C TYR A 80 -8.95 -2.19 3.56
N ASN A 81 -8.52 -2.19 2.29
CA ASN A 81 -7.82 -3.32 1.69
C ASN A 81 -6.50 -3.62 2.41
N SER A 82 -5.71 -2.58 2.68
CA SER A 82 -4.43 -2.71 3.38
C SER A 82 -4.62 -3.14 4.82
N ALA A 83 -5.57 -2.56 5.55
CA ALA A 83 -5.81 -2.90 6.94
C ALA A 83 -6.35 -4.33 7.08
N GLN A 84 -7.23 -4.78 6.18
CA GLN A 84 -7.67 -6.17 6.13
C GLN A 84 -6.49 -7.12 5.80
N THR A 85 -5.72 -6.83 4.76
CA THR A 85 -4.59 -7.66 4.33
C THR A 85 -3.53 -7.77 5.42
N TRP A 86 -3.25 -6.68 6.12
CA TRP A 86 -2.28 -6.70 7.20
C TRP A 86 -2.80 -7.39 8.47
N GLY A 87 -4.11 -7.29 8.74
CA GLY A 87 -4.77 -8.11 9.73
C GLY A 87 -4.63 -9.61 9.45
N ILE A 88 -4.69 -10.02 8.18
CA ILE A 88 -4.42 -11.41 7.74
C ILE A 88 -2.97 -11.81 8.09
N TRP A 89 -1.98 -10.99 7.72
CA TRP A 89 -0.58 -11.26 8.03
C TRP A 89 -0.30 -11.36 9.53
N ASN A 90 -0.92 -10.50 10.34
CA ASN A 90 -0.87 -10.60 11.80
C ASN A 90 -1.51 -11.89 12.31
N GLY A 91 -2.65 -12.31 11.76
CA GLY A 91 -3.25 -13.61 12.10
C GLY A 91 -2.32 -14.78 11.80
N LEU A 92 -1.68 -14.76 10.62
CA LEU A 92 -0.67 -15.77 10.27
C LEU A 92 0.54 -15.72 11.22
N ALA A 93 1.01 -14.54 11.59
CA ALA A 93 2.11 -14.38 12.56
C ALA A 93 1.74 -14.95 13.94
N PHE A 94 0.55 -14.64 14.47
CA PHE A 94 0.11 -15.19 15.75
C PHE A 94 0.05 -16.73 15.73
N ASN A 95 -0.36 -17.32 14.61
CA ASN A 95 -0.44 -18.77 14.44
C ASN A 95 0.87 -19.42 13.95
N ASN A 96 1.92 -18.64 13.65
CA ASN A 96 3.11 -19.10 12.93
C ASN A 96 2.80 -19.82 11.59
N GLY A 97 1.73 -19.44 10.91
CA GLY A 97 1.29 -20.06 9.66
C GLY A 97 -0.22 -20.00 9.47
N PHE A 98 -0.73 -20.87 8.60
CA PHE A 98 -2.17 -21.05 8.44
C PHE A 98 -2.75 -21.79 9.64
N ALA A 99 -3.98 -21.45 10.02
CA ALA A 99 -4.66 -22.11 11.12
C ALA A 99 -4.86 -23.61 10.86
N SER A 100 -4.54 -24.41 11.86
CA SER A 100 -4.69 -25.87 11.87
C SER A 100 -5.82 -26.34 12.78
N ASP A 101 -6.25 -25.51 13.73
CA ASP A 101 -7.38 -25.76 14.62
C ASP A 101 -8.33 -24.56 14.72
N SER A 102 -9.49 -24.79 15.35
CA SER A 102 -10.54 -23.78 15.49
C SER A 102 -10.13 -22.54 16.29
N GLY A 103 -9.20 -22.67 17.25
CA GLY A 103 -8.70 -21.56 18.06
C GLY A 103 -7.78 -20.66 17.25
N GLU A 104 -6.83 -21.25 16.54
CA GLU A 104 -5.96 -20.54 15.58
C GLU A 104 -6.79 -19.85 14.49
N ALA A 105 -7.81 -20.53 13.97
CA ALA A 105 -8.70 -19.97 12.95
C ALA A 105 -9.53 -18.79 13.49
N ALA A 106 -9.97 -18.87 14.75
CA ALA A 106 -10.65 -17.75 15.41
C ALA A 106 -9.72 -16.55 15.59
N VAL A 107 -8.46 -16.76 15.98
CA VAL A 107 -7.43 -15.71 16.07
C VAL A 107 -7.20 -15.07 14.70
N ALA A 108 -7.02 -15.88 13.65
CA ALA A 108 -6.84 -15.41 12.29
C ALA A 108 -8.00 -14.51 11.80
N LEU A 109 -9.25 -14.94 12.03
CA LEU A 109 -10.44 -14.14 11.70
C LEU A 109 -10.53 -12.86 12.55
N ALA A 110 -10.20 -12.95 13.84
CA ALA A 110 -10.18 -11.79 14.73
C ALA A 110 -9.13 -10.76 14.30
N SER A 111 -7.94 -11.20 13.87
CA SER A 111 -6.90 -10.31 13.35
C SER A 111 -7.29 -9.66 12.03
N GLN A 112 -7.84 -10.41 11.06
CA GLN A 112 -8.37 -9.86 9.80
C GLN A 112 -9.49 -8.84 10.07
N GLY A 113 -10.47 -9.20 10.90
CA GLY A 113 -11.59 -8.34 11.26
C GLY A 113 -11.16 -7.11 12.05
N GLY A 114 -10.25 -7.28 13.01
CA GLY A 114 -9.64 -6.19 13.78
C GLY A 114 -8.90 -5.19 12.91
N GLY A 115 -8.11 -5.68 11.94
CA GLY A 115 -7.46 -4.84 10.94
C GLY A 115 -8.47 -4.02 10.12
N LEU A 116 -9.50 -4.66 9.56
CA LEU A 116 -10.54 -3.95 8.81
C LEU A 116 -11.27 -2.90 9.67
N LEU A 117 -11.66 -3.24 10.89
CA LEU A 117 -12.33 -2.32 11.81
C LEU A 117 -11.43 -1.14 12.20
N ALA A 118 -10.12 -1.37 12.39
CA ALA A 118 -9.15 -0.32 12.60
C ALA A 118 -9.07 0.60 11.37
N GLY A 119 -9.03 0.05 10.15
CA GLY A 119 -9.08 0.83 8.90
C GLY A 119 -10.34 1.70 8.78
N ILE A 120 -11.51 1.15 9.11
CA ILE A 120 -12.78 1.90 9.16
C ILE A 120 -12.73 3.02 10.20
N GLY A 121 -12.21 2.74 11.40
CA GLY A 121 -12.04 3.73 12.46
C GLY A 121 -11.08 4.85 12.07
N LEU A 122 -9.96 4.50 11.44
CA LEU A 122 -8.96 5.43 10.94
C LEU A 122 -9.55 6.36 9.87
N TRP A 123 -10.30 5.80 8.92
CA TRP A 123 -10.98 6.59 7.89
C TRP A 123 -11.97 7.58 8.50
N ARG A 124 -12.88 7.10 9.37
CA ARG A 124 -13.90 7.96 9.99
C ARG A 124 -13.32 9.09 10.84
N THR A 125 -12.16 8.86 11.45
CA THR A 125 -11.54 9.83 12.36
C THR A 125 -10.66 10.84 11.61
N TRP A 126 -9.79 10.37 10.72
CA TRP A 126 -8.75 11.21 10.12
C TRP A 126 -8.90 11.43 8.61
N HIS A 127 -9.72 10.63 7.91
CA HIS A 127 -9.87 10.65 6.46
C HIS A 127 -8.52 10.70 5.71
N PRO A 128 -7.61 9.72 5.91
CA PRO A 128 -6.29 9.71 5.28
C PRO A 128 -6.38 9.82 3.76
N THR A 129 -5.53 10.61 3.13
CA THR A 129 -5.50 10.69 1.66
C THR A 129 -4.94 9.41 1.06
N GLN A 130 -5.20 9.15 -0.22
CA GLN A 130 -4.54 8.06 -0.96
C GLN A 130 -3.00 8.11 -0.83
N GLY A 131 -2.42 9.32 -0.79
CA GLY A 131 -1.00 9.52 -0.57
C GLY A 131 -0.52 9.07 0.81
N ASP A 132 -1.27 9.39 1.86
CA ASP A 132 -0.95 8.97 3.23
C ASP A 132 -0.98 7.43 3.37
N VAL A 133 -2.00 6.79 2.77
CA VAL A 133 -2.14 5.33 2.77
C VAL A 133 -1.05 4.66 1.94
N ALA A 134 -0.74 5.19 0.74
CA ALA A 134 0.32 4.69 -0.11
C ALA A 134 1.68 4.75 0.61
N LEU A 135 2.00 5.88 1.25
CA LEU A 135 3.26 6.03 2.00
C LEU A 135 3.33 5.03 3.17
N THR A 136 2.24 4.88 3.91
CA THR A 136 2.17 3.91 5.03
C THR A 136 2.40 2.48 4.55
N ASN A 137 1.76 2.08 3.45
CA ASN A 137 1.95 0.76 2.82
C ASN A 137 3.38 0.56 2.31
N SER A 138 3.99 1.61 1.74
CA SER A 138 5.38 1.58 1.26
C SER A 138 6.33 1.32 2.43
N PHE A 139 6.17 2.02 3.56
CA PHE A 139 6.98 1.76 4.76
C PHE A 139 6.79 0.34 5.30
N LEU A 140 5.55 -0.17 5.36
CA LEU A 140 5.27 -1.56 5.72
C LEU A 140 6.01 -2.55 4.81
N LEU A 141 5.87 -2.38 3.49
CA LEU A 141 6.44 -3.29 2.51
C LEU A 141 7.96 -3.29 2.60
N TRP A 142 8.58 -2.11 2.56
CA TRP A 142 10.03 -2.00 2.49
C TRP A 142 10.70 -2.32 3.83
N SER A 143 10.09 -2.01 4.98
CA SER A 143 10.63 -2.47 6.26
C SER A 143 10.64 -3.99 6.36
N THR A 144 9.59 -4.66 5.90
CA THR A 144 9.50 -6.12 5.83
C THR A 144 10.57 -6.71 4.90
N VAL A 145 10.71 -6.16 3.69
CA VAL A 145 11.71 -6.60 2.70
C VAL A 145 13.14 -6.38 3.22
N LEU A 146 13.43 -5.21 3.78
CA LEU A 146 14.75 -4.90 4.35
C LEU A 146 15.05 -5.78 5.57
N ALA A 147 14.06 -6.12 6.39
CA ALA A 147 14.22 -7.08 7.47
C ALA A 147 14.65 -8.46 6.94
N LEU A 148 13.96 -8.97 5.92
CA LEU A 148 14.32 -10.25 5.29
C LEU A 148 15.75 -10.24 4.74
N TRP A 149 16.18 -9.16 4.07
CA TRP A 149 17.57 -9.02 3.62
C TRP A 149 18.56 -8.91 4.79
N GLY A 150 18.17 -8.24 5.88
CA GLY A 150 18.96 -8.16 7.10
C GLY A 150 19.16 -9.53 7.76
N HIS A 151 18.13 -10.35 7.81
CA HIS A 151 18.20 -11.73 8.31
C HIS A 151 19.13 -12.60 7.46
N ILE A 152 19.02 -12.53 6.13
CA ILE A 152 19.95 -13.22 5.22
C ILE A 152 21.39 -12.73 5.43
N ALA A 153 21.59 -11.41 5.56
CA ALA A 153 22.90 -10.82 5.84
C ALA A 153 23.50 -11.29 7.17
N ALA A 154 22.64 -11.49 8.18
CA ALA A 154 23.01 -11.94 9.52
C ALA A 154 23.10 -13.47 9.65
N ARG A 155 22.77 -14.23 8.60
CA ARG A 155 22.63 -15.70 8.62
C ARG A 155 21.69 -16.18 9.72
N SER A 156 20.59 -15.47 9.91
CA SER A 156 19.54 -15.84 10.85
C SER A 156 18.26 -16.15 10.10
N ASP A 157 17.58 -17.21 10.52
CA ASP A 157 16.28 -17.57 9.97
C ASP A 157 15.21 -16.68 10.63
N PRO A 158 14.49 -15.83 9.85
CA PRO A 158 13.43 -15.03 10.39
C PRO A 158 12.22 -15.90 10.72
N THR A 159 11.60 -15.64 11.87
CA THR A 159 10.22 -16.10 12.11
C THR A 159 9.24 -15.16 11.42
N LEU A 160 8.06 -15.69 11.05
CA LEU A 160 6.98 -14.86 10.48
C LEU A 160 6.57 -13.73 11.45
N ARG A 161 6.61 -14.00 12.76
CA ARG A 161 6.32 -13.00 13.80
C ARG A 161 7.28 -11.84 13.79
N GLU A 162 8.59 -12.09 13.68
CA GLU A 162 9.60 -11.03 13.63
C GLU A 162 9.42 -10.16 12.40
N VAL A 163 9.20 -10.77 11.24
CA VAL A 163 9.04 -10.06 9.96
C VAL A 163 7.78 -9.20 9.96
N VAL A 164 6.66 -9.74 10.44
CA VAL A 164 5.40 -8.98 10.57
C VAL A 164 5.53 -7.88 11.63
N ALA A 165 6.15 -8.14 12.78
CA ALA A 165 6.35 -7.12 13.80
C ALA A 165 7.21 -5.94 13.30
N ILE A 166 8.23 -6.19 12.47
CA ILE A 166 9.00 -5.12 11.84
C ILE A 166 8.12 -4.35 10.83
N GLY A 167 7.29 -5.04 10.07
CA GLY A 167 6.29 -4.41 9.20
C GLY A 167 5.29 -3.53 9.96
N ASP A 168 4.84 -3.93 11.15
CA ASP A 168 3.98 -3.13 12.03
C ASP A 168 4.67 -1.83 12.46
N VAL A 169 5.95 -1.91 12.84
CA VAL A 169 6.76 -0.72 13.12
C VAL A 169 6.85 0.15 11.87
N GLY A 170 7.01 -0.45 10.69
CA GLY A 170 6.94 0.20 9.39
C GLY A 170 5.64 0.99 9.20
N ILE A 171 4.47 0.39 9.44
CA ILE A 171 3.17 1.10 9.37
C ILE A 171 3.20 2.32 10.28
N VAL A 172 3.57 2.15 11.55
CA VAL A 172 3.54 3.26 12.52
C VAL A 172 4.45 4.40 12.06
N LEU A 173 5.66 4.09 11.60
CA LEU A 173 6.60 5.08 11.06
C LEU A 173 6.09 5.73 9.77
N GLY A 174 5.47 4.98 8.88
CA GLY A 174 4.87 5.50 7.64
C GLY A 174 3.71 6.43 7.93
N ALA A 175 2.82 6.05 8.85
CA ALA A 175 1.71 6.87 9.30
C ALA A 175 2.20 8.17 9.95
N LEU A 176 3.18 8.10 10.86
CA LEU A 176 3.79 9.29 11.47
C LEU A 176 4.47 10.18 10.42
N THR A 177 5.19 9.59 9.47
CA THR A 177 5.83 10.33 8.38
C THR A 177 4.79 11.04 7.50
N SER A 178 3.66 10.41 7.20
CA SER A 178 2.58 10.99 6.37
C SER A 178 1.95 12.25 6.97
N THR A 179 2.05 12.44 8.29
CA THR A 179 1.60 13.67 8.95
C THR A 179 2.53 14.85 8.67
N ARG A 180 3.81 14.58 8.39
CA ARG A 180 4.85 15.60 8.17
C ARG A 180 5.18 15.81 6.70
N VAL A 181 5.09 14.75 5.90
CA VAL A 181 5.45 14.77 4.48
C VAL A 181 4.24 14.37 3.67
N LYS A 182 3.66 15.34 2.96
CA LYS A 182 2.60 15.07 2.00
C LYS A 182 3.23 14.55 0.70
N MET A 183 2.81 13.35 0.32
CA MET A 183 3.20 12.70 -0.92
C MET A 183 1.95 12.33 -1.70
N SER A 184 1.98 12.45 -3.03
CA SER A 184 0.99 11.78 -3.85
C SER A 184 1.26 10.28 -3.92
N ARG A 185 0.23 9.48 -4.23
CA ARG A 185 0.41 8.06 -4.55
C ARG A 185 1.40 7.86 -5.70
N GLY A 186 1.39 8.75 -6.69
CA GLY A 186 2.30 8.66 -7.84
C GLY A 186 3.77 8.78 -7.41
N ARG A 187 4.06 9.73 -6.51
CA ARG A 187 5.40 9.86 -5.92
C ARG A 187 5.81 8.62 -5.15
N THR A 188 4.94 8.10 -4.29
CA THR A 188 5.22 6.89 -3.51
C THR A 188 5.48 5.68 -4.43
N LEU A 189 4.68 5.51 -5.49
CA LEU A 189 4.89 4.43 -6.47
C LEU A 189 6.27 4.52 -7.14
N LEU A 190 6.74 5.72 -7.48
CA LEU A 190 8.08 5.90 -8.05
C LEU A 190 9.18 5.55 -7.06
N ILE A 191 8.98 5.85 -5.77
CA ILE A 191 9.89 5.41 -4.69
C ILE A 191 9.90 3.88 -4.61
N ASP A 192 8.74 3.23 -4.64
CA ASP A 192 8.62 1.77 -4.63
C ASP A 192 9.32 1.14 -5.84
N VAL A 193 9.16 1.72 -7.04
CA VAL A 193 9.91 1.30 -8.23
C VAL A 193 11.42 1.42 -8.01
N GLY A 194 11.87 2.49 -7.34
CA GLY A 194 13.26 2.64 -6.90
C GLY A 194 13.74 1.49 -6.03
N GLY A 195 12.94 1.04 -5.07
CA GLY A 195 13.24 -0.14 -4.25
C GLY A 195 13.36 -1.43 -5.07
N VAL A 196 12.47 -1.65 -6.03
CA VAL A 196 12.53 -2.82 -6.94
C VAL A 196 13.79 -2.78 -7.80
N LEU A 197 14.10 -1.63 -8.41
CA LEU A 197 15.35 -1.44 -9.17
C LEU A 197 16.58 -1.64 -8.28
N GLY A 198 16.50 -1.23 -7.01
CA GLY A 198 17.50 -1.49 -5.99
C GLY A 198 17.71 -2.97 -5.71
N ILE A 199 16.64 -3.76 -5.57
CA ILE A 199 16.71 -5.23 -5.46
C ILE A 199 17.39 -5.81 -6.69
N LEU A 200 17.00 -5.39 -7.91
CA LEU A 200 17.59 -5.92 -9.15
C LEU A 200 19.09 -5.58 -9.24
N GLY A 201 19.47 -4.35 -8.87
CA GLY A 201 20.87 -3.93 -8.84
C GLY A 201 21.69 -4.70 -7.79
N GLY A 202 21.18 -4.82 -6.56
CA GLY A 202 21.80 -5.62 -5.50
C GLY A 202 21.88 -7.10 -5.85
N GLY A 203 20.83 -7.64 -6.49
CA GLY A 203 20.75 -9.02 -6.96
C GLY A 203 21.75 -9.33 -8.07
N LEU A 204 21.97 -8.39 -9.00
CA LEU A 204 23.01 -8.54 -10.04
C LEU A 204 24.41 -8.64 -9.42
N VAL A 205 24.68 -7.85 -8.38
CA VAL A 205 25.94 -7.98 -7.60
C VAL A 205 25.98 -9.33 -6.89
N ALA A 206 24.87 -9.75 -6.29
CA ALA A 206 24.77 -11.00 -5.55
C ALA A 206 25.02 -12.26 -6.38
N VAL A 207 24.72 -12.28 -7.68
CA VAL A 207 25.01 -13.42 -8.58
C VAL A 207 26.50 -13.78 -8.60
N GLY A 208 27.40 -12.81 -8.39
CA GLY A 208 28.84 -13.04 -8.30
C GLY A 208 29.33 -13.50 -6.93
N LEU A 209 28.47 -13.51 -5.91
CA LEU A 209 28.83 -13.79 -4.53
C LEU A 209 28.54 -15.26 -4.21
N LYS A 210 29.51 -15.92 -3.56
CA LYS A 210 29.35 -17.30 -3.06
C LYS A 210 28.84 -17.35 -1.62
N ASP A 211 28.81 -16.20 -0.96
CA ASP A 211 28.50 -16.06 0.45
C ASP A 211 27.09 -15.48 0.63
N GLU A 212 26.25 -16.19 1.39
CA GLU A 212 24.86 -15.79 1.62
C GLU A 212 24.76 -14.49 2.40
N SER A 213 25.63 -14.27 3.39
CA SER A 213 25.67 -13.01 4.13
C SER A 213 26.03 -11.83 3.23
N ALA A 214 27.01 -12.00 2.34
CA ALA A 214 27.36 -10.99 1.34
C ALA A 214 26.21 -10.75 0.35
N THR A 215 25.45 -11.79 -0.01
CA THR A 215 24.23 -11.68 -0.83
C THR A 215 23.15 -10.86 -0.14
N GLY A 216 22.83 -11.17 1.13
CA GLY A 216 21.89 -10.39 1.92
C GLY A 216 22.31 -8.93 2.06
N PHE A 217 23.60 -8.68 2.29
CA PHE A 217 24.14 -7.32 2.38
C PHE A 217 24.03 -6.56 1.05
N ALA A 218 24.34 -7.20 -0.08
CA ALA A 218 24.19 -6.61 -1.41
C ALA A 218 22.74 -6.25 -1.71
N LEU A 219 21.79 -7.13 -1.40
CA LEU A 219 20.35 -6.87 -1.56
C LEU A 219 19.86 -5.76 -0.64
N LEU A 220 20.29 -5.75 0.62
CA LEU A 220 19.94 -4.73 1.61
C LEU A 220 20.42 -3.34 1.17
N ILE A 221 21.69 -3.22 0.79
CA ILE A 221 22.26 -1.96 0.29
C ILE A 221 21.61 -1.53 -1.02
N GLY A 222 21.48 -2.44 -1.98
CA GLY A 222 20.87 -2.15 -3.28
C GLY A 222 19.46 -1.59 -3.13
N THR A 223 18.63 -2.28 -2.34
CA THR A 223 17.25 -1.86 -2.04
C THR A 223 17.23 -0.50 -1.35
N SER A 224 18.05 -0.29 -0.31
CA SER A 224 18.11 0.95 0.45
C SER A 224 18.55 2.14 -0.40
N LEU A 225 19.57 1.95 -1.25
CA LEU A 225 20.03 2.98 -2.19
C LEU A 225 18.98 3.27 -3.26
N GLY A 226 18.31 2.25 -3.80
CA GLY A 226 17.24 2.42 -4.78
C GLY A 226 16.09 3.28 -4.23
N LEU A 227 15.62 2.97 -3.02
CA LEU A 227 14.62 3.78 -2.31
C LEU A 227 15.11 5.21 -2.06
N GLY A 228 16.31 5.36 -1.51
CA GLY A 228 16.87 6.68 -1.18
C GLY A 228 17.08 7.57 -2.40
N ILE A 229 17.63 7.03 -3.49
CA ILE A 229 17.83 7.75 -4.75
C ILE A 229 16.48 8.16 -5.35
N ALA A 230 15.49 7.25 -5.40
CA ALA A 230 14.17 7.58 -5.92
C ALA A 230 13.45 8.63 -5.06
N ALA A 231 13.57 8.55 -3.72
CA ALA A 231 13.01 9.56 -2.82
C ALA A 231 13.66 10.94 -3.04
N ALA A 232 14.98 11.00 -3.22
CA ALA A 232 15.71 12.24 -3.51
C ALA A 232 15.34 12.82 -4.89
N ALA A 233 15.27 11.98 -5.92
CA ALA A 233 14.93 12.36 -7.28
C ALA A 233 13.49 12.85 -7.44
N THR A 234 12.58 12.41 -6.57
CA THR A 234 11.15 12.78 -6.61
C THR A 234 10.77 13.88 -5.63
N THR A 235 11.74 14.58 -5.03
CA THR A 235 11.49 15.67 -4.06
C THR A 235 10.51 16.74 -4.55
N ASN A 236 10.60 17.09 -5.83
CA ASN A 236 9.75 18.11 -6.46
C ASN A 236 8.57 17.52 -7.26
N TRP A 237 8.29 16.21 -7.14
CA TRP A 237 7.26 15.55 -7.94
C TRP A 237 5.85 16.11 -7.67
N ASP A 238 5.56 16.42 -6.41
CA ASP A 238 4.27 16.96 -5.98
C ASP A 238 4.23 18.50 -5.95
N ALA A 239 5.23 19.17 -6.55
CA ALA A 239 5.25 20.62 -6.62
C ALA A 239 4.07 21.13 -7.48
N PRO A 240 3.50 22.30 -7.17
CA PRO A 240 2.43 22.86 -7.98
C PRO A 240 2.88 23.00 -9.44
N PRO A 241 2.01 22.68 -10.41
CA PRO A 241 2.36 22.85 -11.81
C PRO A 241 2.71 24.32 -12.07
N VAL A 242 3.78 24.54 -12.84
CA VAL A 242 4.09 25.87 -13.34
C VAL A 242 3.03 26.20 -14.40
N VAL A 243 2.13 27.12 -14.06
CA VAL A 243 1.10 27.57 -15.00
C VAL A 243 1.76 28.58 -15.93
N VAL A 244 1.83 28.20 -17.20
CA VAL A 244 2.37 29.03 -18.28
C VAL A 244 1.19 29.73 -18.94
N THR A 245 0.95 30.98 -18.56
CA THR A 245 -0.13 31.78 -19.13
C THR A 245 0.43 32.67 -20.25
N PRO A 246 -0.12 32.61 -21.48
CA PRO A 246 0.21 33.58 -22.51
C PRO A 246 -0.25 34.96 -22.06
N THR A 247 0.68 35.91 -21.99
CA THR A 247 0.38 37.29 -21.57
C THR A 247 0.62 38.23 -22.72
N ARG A 248 -0.40 39.01 -23.08
CA ARG A 248 -0.28 40.06 -24.09
C ARG A 248 0.16 41.34 -23.41
N LEU A 249 1.38 41.79 -23.71
CA LEU A 249 1.88 43.09 -23.25
C LEU A 249 1.56 44.12 -24.32
N THR A 250 0.87 45.19 -23.93
CA THR A 250 0.54 46.30 -24.84
C THR A 250 1.33 47.52 -24.41
N GLY A 251 2.23 47.99 -25.26
CA GLY A 251 3.06 49.16 -24.98
C GLY A 251 2.27 50.46 -25.15
N ALA A 252 2.81 51.57 -24.63
CA ALA A 252 2.19 52.90 -24.71
C ALA A 252 1.95 53.39 -26.15
N SER A 253 2.66 52.84 -27.14
CA SER A 253 2.48 53.12 -28.57
C SER A 253 1.35 52.31 -29.23
N GLY A 254 0.65 51.45 -28.49
CA GLY A 254 -0.37 50.54 -29.03
C GLY A 254 0.18 49.27 -29.66
N ALA A 255 1.51 49.12 -29.76
CA ALA A 255 2.14 47.87 -30.21
C ALA A 255 1.93 46.78 -29.15
N SER A 256 1.43 45.60 -29.59
CA SER A 256 1.26 44.44 -28.72
C SER A 256 2.31 43.37 -29.00
N VAL A 257 2.97 42.91 -27.95
CA VAL A 257 3.91 41.78 -27.99
C VAL A 257 3.33 40.64 -27.16
N TRP A 258 3.41 39.42 -27.70
CA TRP A 258 3.08 38.22 -26.95
C TRP A 258 4.27 37.81 -26.10
N GLY A 259 4.03 37.72 -24.79
CA GLY A 259 4.97 37.18 -23.82
C GLY A 259 4.41 35.94 -23.14
N VAL A 260 5.26 35.32 -22.34
CA VAL A 260 4.90 34.17 -21.51
C VAL A 260 5.14 34.58 -20.06
N SER A 261 4.12 34.50 -19.22
CA SER A 261 4.28 34.64 -17.77
C SER A 261 4.15 33.26 -17.14
N ALA A 262 5.19 32.83 -16.44
CA ALA A 262 5.12 31.68 -15.55
C ALA A 262 4.74 32.18 -14.15
N ALA A 263 3.65 31.67 -13.61
CA ALA A 263 3.31 31.85 -12.21
C ALA A 263 3.33 30.49 -11.52
N PHE A 264 3.92 30.44 -10.34
CA PHE A 264 3.73 29.30 -9.45
C PHE A 264 2.29 29.38 -8.94
N GLY A 265 1.48 28.35 -9.22
CA GLY A 265 0.17 28.23 -8.60
C GLY A 265 0.35 27.95 -7.11
N PHE A 266 0.17 28.96 -6.27
CA PHE A 266 0.10 28.80 -4.82
C PHE A 266 -1.35 28.67 -4.39
#